data_AF-A0A8E2ICM3-F1
#
_entry.id   AF-A0A8E2ICM3-F1
#
_cell.length_a   1.000
_cell.length_b   1.000
_cell.length_c   1.000
_cell.angle_alpha   90.00
_cell.angle_beta   90.00
_cell.angle_gamma   90.00
#
_symmetry.space_group_name_H-M   'P 1'
#
loop_
_entity.id
_entity.type
_entity.pdbx_description
1 polymer ?
#
loop_
_entity_poly.entity_id
_entity_poly.type
_entity_poly.pdbx_seq_one_letter_code
_entity_poly.pdbx_strand_id
1 'polypeptide(L)'
;MIDLFYYNWQVRDDWFQWCENISHEELTFMRNGGMGSFLKTLFHVIDCEQLWIHQMQGTSVLKKEFNSFSTLEEVSEFSQSTRMITKNFLMNWNKEQEDKLLYITRKDGSVLSFPYGKVIRHLISHEIHHIGQLSIWSRELGLKPVNSDLIIREYI
;
A
#
# COMPACT_ATOMS: atom_id res chain seq x y z
N MET A 1 -11.07 10.33 -7.30
CA MET A 1 -10.53 8.97 -7.01
C MET A 1 -9.05 9.02 -6.72
N ILE A 2 -8.27 9.75 -7.54
CA ILE A 2 -6.85 10.00 -7.27
C ILE A 2 -6.61 10.65 -5.88
N ASP A 3 -7.57 11.43 -5.39
CA ASP A 3 -7.54 12.07 -4.05
C ASP A 3 -7.38 11.05 -2.91
N LEU A 4 -8.01 9.88 -3.02
CA LEU A 4 -7.87 8.83 -2.00
C LEU A 4 -6.51 8.11 -2.09
N PHE A 5 -5.84 8.12 -3.24
CA PHE A 5 -4.45 7.69 -3.33
C PHE A 5 -3.52 8.73 -2.70
N TYR A 6 -3.74 10.02 -2.95
CA TYR A 6 -2.99 11.08 -2.27
C TYR A 6 -3.14 11.02 -0.76
N TYR A 7 -4.37 10.79 -0.27
CA TYR A 7 -4.64 10.51 1.13
C TYR A 7 -3.80 9.34 1.67
N ASN A 8 -3.92 8.18 1.03
CA ASN A 8 -3.20 6.98 1.47
C ASN A 8 -1.70 7.20 1.51
N TRP A 9 -1.15 7.83 0.47
CA TRP A 9 0.28 8.14 0.37
C TRP A 9 0.75 9.10 1.46
N GLN A 10 0.01 10.16 1.76
CA GLN A 10 0.35 11.06 2.87
C GLN A 10 0.33 10.35 4.22
N VAL A 11 -0.73 9.57 4.49
CA VAL A 11 -0.84 8.81 5.74
C VAL A 11 0.29 7.78 5.84
N ARG A 12 0.65 7.11 4.75
CA ARG A 12 1.76 6.17 4.69
C ARG A 12 3.10 6.85 4.98
N ASP A 13 3.33 8.05 4.43
CA ASP A 13 4.54 8.84 4.70
C ASP A 13 4.63 9.27 6.17
N ASP A 14 3.52 9.70 6.76
CA ASP A 14 3.46 9.99 8.18
C ASP A 14 3.76 8.74 9.04
N TRP A 15 3.35 7.55 8.59
CA TRP A 15 3.68 6.29 9.27
C TRP A 15 5.14 5.91 9.12
N PHE A 16 5.78 6.20 7.98
CA PHE A 16 7.22 6.06 7.84
C PHE A 16 7.93 6.98 8.86
N GLN A 17 7.57 8.26 8.92
CA GLN A 17 8.13 9.20 9.89
C GLN A 17 7.86 8.76 11.34
N TRP A 18 6.66 8.25 11.63
CA TRP A 18 6.34 7.71 12.94
C TRP A 18 7.26 6.54 13.30
N CYS A 19 7.52 5.63 12.35
CA CYS A 19 8.38 4.45 12.54
C CYS A 19 9.86 4.81 12.78
N GLU A 20 10.33 5.98 12.37
CA GLU A 20 11.68 6.47 12.69
C GLU A 20 11.89 6.67 14.21
N ASN A 21 10.81 6.80 14.99
CA ASN A 21 10.87 7.04 16.43
C ASN A 21 10.86 5.75 17.27
N ILE A 22 10.81 4.57 16.65
CA ILE A 22 10.86 3.28 17.34
C ILE A 22 12.13 2.51 16.95
N SER A 23 12.55 1.58 17.82
CA SER A 23 13.72 0.75 17.52
C SER A 23 13.44 -0.21 16.36
N HIS A 24 14.50 -0.67 15.71
CA HIS A 24 14.38 -1.71 14.69
C HIS A 24 13.75 -3.01 15.24
N GLU A 25 14.01 -3.32 16.52
CA GLU A 25 13.37 -4.44 17.21
C GLU A 25 11.84 -4.25 17.27
N GLU A 26 11.34 -3.10 17.71
CA GLU A 26 9.90 -2.82 17.76
C GLU A 26 9.24 -2.79 16.38
N LEU A 27 9.98 -2.31 15.38
CA LEU A 27 9.58 -2.22 13.98
C LEU A 27 9.35 -3.61 13.35
N THR A 28 10.13 -4.60 13.79
CA THR A 28 10.10 -5.98 13.28
C THR A 28 9.44 -6.98 14.24
N PHE A 29 9.14 -6.56 15.47
CA PHE A 29 8.51 -7.38 16.50
C PHE A 29 7.20 -7.99 16.01
N MET A 30 7.02 -9.29 16.26
CA MET A 30 5.85 -10.05 15.84
C MET A 30 4.65 -9.74 16.74
N ARG A 31 3.64 -9.09 16.17
CA ARG A 31 2.38 -8.72 16.80
C ARG A 31 1.24 -9.56 16.27
N ASN A 32 0.14 -9.60 17.03
CA ASN A 32 -1.09 -10.23 16.59
C ASN A 32 -1.83 -9.32 15.59
N GLY A 33 -2.32 -9.93 14.52
CA GLY A 33 -3.09 -9.26 13.48
C GLY A 33 -2.28 -8.81 12.26
N GLY A 34 -2.97 -8.40 11.21
CA GLY A 34 -2.36 -7.85 10.00
C GLY A 34 -1.29 -8.75 9.40
N MET A 35 -0.17 -8.12 9.01
CA MET A 35 1.00 -8.82 8.47
C MET A 35 2.05 -9.18 9.53
N GLY A 36 1.75 -8.94 10.81
CA GLY A 36 2.56 -9.36 11.94
C GLY A 36 3.62 -8.36 12.41
N SER A 37 3.96 -7.31 11.67
CA SER A 37 4.84 -6.23 12.17
C SER A 37 4.59 -4.93 11.42
N PHE A 38 5.11 -3.80 11.95
CA PHE A 38 5.01 -2.49 11.29
C PHE A 38 5.68 -2.52 9.91
N LEU A 39 6.95 -2.96 9.85
CA LEU A 39 7.71 -2.99 8.60
C LEU A 39 7.04 -3.87 7.54
N LYS A 40 6.59 -5.07 7.95
CA LYS A 40 5.97 -6.02 7.04
C LYS A 40 4.61 -5.55 6.55
N THR A 41 3.87 -4.82 7.37
CA THR A 41 2.58 -4.23 6.98
C THR A 41 2.78 -3.09 5.99
N LEU A 42 3.74 -2.18 6.22
CA LEU A 42 4.09 -1.12 5.28
C LEU A 42 4.57 -1.70 3.93
N PHE A 43 5.47 -2.68 3.97
CA PHE A 43 5.91 -3.37 2.75
C PHE A 43 4.73 -4.00 2.00
N HIS A 44 3.84 -4.71 2.70
CA HIS A 44 2.72 -5.43 2.09
C HIS A 44 1.74 -4.52 1.36
N VAL A 45 1.41 -3.34 1.92
CA VAL A 45 0.49 -2.41 1.23
C VAL A 45 1.11 -1.84 -0.04
N ILE A 46 2.43 -1.57 -0.03
CA ILE A 46 3.18 -1.09 -1.20
C ILE A 46 3.31 -2.18 -2.25
N ASP A 47 3.63 -3.42 -1.85
CA ASP A 47 3.76 -4.55 -2.76
C ASP A 47 2.42 -4.87 -3.46
N CYS A 48 1.31 -4.79 -2.71
CA CYS A 48 -0.03 -4.93 -3.26
C CYS A 48 -0.33 -3.83 -4.32
N GLU A 49 -0.02 -2.57 -4.00
CA GLU A 49 -0.14 -1.44 -4.94
C GLU A 49 0.65 -1.70 -6.22
N GLN A 50 1.94 -2.00 -6.10
CA GLN A 50 2.83 -2.29 -7.23
C GLN A 50 2.31 -3.46 -8.08
N LEU A 51 1.91 -4.55 -7.43
CA LEU A 51 1.43 -5.75 -8.11
C LEU A 51 0.25 -5.42 -9.02
N TRP A 52 -0.80 -4.82 -8.46
CA TRP A 52 -2.03 -4.58 -9.21
C TRP A 52 -1.85 -3.52 -10.30
N ILE A 53 -1.05 -2.48 -10.05
CA ILE A 53 -0.76 -1.46 -11.06
C ILE A 53 -0.01 -2.06 -12.25
N HIS A 54 1.04 -2.85 -11.99
CA HIS A 54 1.79 -3.52 -13.07
C HIS A 54 0.92 -4.53 -13.83
N GLN A 55 0.06 -5.28 -13.13
CA GLN A 55 -0.89 -6.20 -13.77
C GLN A 55 -1.86 -5.46 -14.71
N MET A 56 -2.41 -4.31 -14.30
CA MET A 56 -3.27 -3.49 -15.15
C MET A 56 -2.53 -2.82 -16.31
N GLN A 57 -1.23 -2.53 -16.15
CA GLN A 57 -0.39 -2.00 -17.23
C GLN A 57 0.12 -3.09 -18.18
N GLY A 58 0.03 -4.37 -17.80
CA GLY A 58 0.64 -5.48 -18.54
C GLY A 58 2.17 -5.46 -18.49
N THR A 59 2.76 -4.82 -17.48
CA THR A 59 4.22 -4.72 -17.30
C THR A 59 4.71 -5.80 -16.33
N SER A 60 6.02 -6.05 -16.32
CA SER A 60 6.63 -7.03 -15.41
C SER A 60 6.50 -6.56 -13.97
N VAL A 61 5.91 -7.41 -13.11
CA VAL A 61 5.88 -7.21 -11.66
C VAL A 61 7.27 -7.48 -11.09
N LEU A 62 7.77 -6.55 -10.27
CA LEU A 62 8.96 -6.78 -9.47
C LEU A 62 8.63 -7.82 -8.39
N LYS A 63 9.18 -9.03 -8.54
CA LYS A 63 9.06 -10.07 -7.52
C LYS A 63 10.09 -9.81 -6.43
N LYS A 64 9.71 -9.00 -5.45
CA LYS A 64 10.52 -8.78 -4.26
C LYS A 64 9.94 -9.60 -3.12
N GLU A 65 10.76 -10.44 -2.51
CA GLU A 65 10.36 -11.12 -1.28
C GLU A 65 10.52 -10.17 -0.09
N PHE A 66 9.62 -10.20 0.88
CA PHE A 66 9.77 -9.37 2.09
C PHE A 66 11.14 -9.53 2.74
N ASN A 67 11.70 -10.75 2.75
CA ASN A 67 13.02 -11.03 3.31
C ASN A 67 14.18 -10.29 2.62
N SER A 68 13.93 -9.66 1.46
CA SER A 68 14.90 -8.78 0.78
C SER A 68 14.92 -7.35 1.34
N PHE A 69 13.99 -7.01 2.23
CA PHE A 69 13.92 -5.72 2.92
C PHE A 69 14.19 -5.90 4.40
N SER A 70 15.28 -5.27 4.86
CA SER A 70 15.71 -5.34 6.26
C SER A 70 15.56 -4.01 6.97
N THR A 71 15.33 -2.91 6.25
CA THR A 71 15.30 -1.56 6.83
C THR A 71 14.07 -0.77 6.44
N LEU A 72 13.75 0.24 7.25
CA LEU A 72 12.67 1.20 6.97
C LEU A 72 12.96 2.01 5.69
N GLU A 73 14.23 2.34 5.45
CA GLU A 73 14.70 3.12 4.30
C GLU A 73 14.43 2.38 2.99
N GLU A 74 14.82 1.11 2.87
CA GLU A 74 14.57 0.32 1.66
C GLU A 74 13.06 0.22 1.35
N VAL A 75 12.21 0.06 2.37
CA VAL A 75 10.75 0.02 2.20
C VAL A 75 10.19 1.39 1.80
N SER A 76 10.76 2.49 2.30
CA SER A 76 10.42 3.85 1.89
C SER A 76 10.80 4.13 0.43
N GLU A 77 11.99 3.72 -0.01
CA GLU A 77 12.40 3.83 -1.42
C GLU A 77 11.49 3.02 -2.35
N PHE A 78 11.06 1.83 -1.90
CA PHE A 78 10.09 1.03 -2.63
C PHE A 78 8.71 1.71 -2.70
N SER A 79 8.26 2.38 -1.63
CA SER A 79 7.07 3.22 -1.63
C SER A 79 7.15 4.32 -2.68
N GLN A 80 8.27 5.05 -2.72
CA GLN A 80 8.47 6.20 -3.63
C GLN A 80 8.48 5.78 -5.10
N SER A 81 9.22 4.71 -5.44
CA SER A 81 9.26 4.18 -6.80
C SER A 81 7.89 3.65 -7.26
N THR A 82 7.18 2.93 -6.39
CA THR A 82 5.81 2.46 -6.66
C THR A 82 4.85 3.63 -6.88
N ARG A 83 4.87 4.63 -5.99
CA ARG A 83 4.04 5.83 -6.11
C ARG A 83 4.23 6.54 -7.44
N MET A 84 5.47 6.67 -7.93
CA MET A 84 5.72 7.34 -9.21
C MET A 84 5.01 6.63 -10.38
N ILE A 85 5.08 5.30 -10.41
CA ILE A 85 4.42 4.47 -11.41
C ILE A 85 2.89 4.57 -11.28
N THR A 86 2.36 4.41 -10.06
CA THR A 86 0.92 4.53 -9.79
C THR A 86 0.39 5.91 -10.17
N LYS A 87 1.08 6.98 -9.79
CA LYS A 87 0.68 8.36 -10.11
C LYS A 87 0.59 8.57 -11.62
N ASN A 88 1.60 8.12 -12.37
CA ASN A 88 1.59 8.20 -13.83
C ASN A 88 0.44 7.39 -14.45
N PHE A 89 0.14 6.20 -13.91
CA PHE A 89 -0.99 5.39 -14.34
C PHE A 89 -2.33 6.11 -14.10
N LEU A 90 -2.52 6.69 -12.91
CA LEU A 90 -3.75 7.38 -12.51
C LEU A 90 -3.95 8.73 -13.21
N MET A 91 -2.88 9.46 -13.54
CA MET A 91 -2.97 10.72 -14.29
C MET A 91 -3.51 10.52 -15.71
N ASN A 92 -3.28 9.34 -16.29
CA ASN A 92 -3.83 8.96 -17.59
C ASN A 92 -5.19 8.25 -17.48
N TRP A 93 -5.80 8.23 -16.28
CA TRP A 93 -7.06 7.55 -16.05
C TRP A 93 -8.25 8.27 -16.68
N ASN A 94 -9.06 7.55 -17.45
CA ASN A 94 -10.30 8.02 -18.05
C ASN A 94 -11.46 7.07 -17.71
N LYS A 95 -12.69 7.47 -18.07
CA LYS A 95 -13.90 6.72 -17.74
C LYS A 95 -13.94 5.32 -18.37
N GLU A 96 -13.32 5.13 -19.53
CA GLU A 96 -13.32 3.84 -20.23
C GLU A 96 -12.48 2.79 -19.48
N GLN A 97 -11.45 3.21 -18.75
CA GLN A 97 -10.65 2.30 -17.93
C GLN A 97 -11.44 1.70 -16.77
N GLU A 98 -12.50 2.35 -16.28
CA GLU A 98 -13.31 1.86 -15.15
C GLU A 98 -13.84 0.44 -15.39
N ASP A 99 -14.31 0.19 -16.61
CA ASP A 99 -14.96 -1.06 -17.03
C ASP A 99 -13.99 -2.04 -17.72
N LYS A 100 -12.73 -1.63 -17.98
CA LYS A 100 -11.72 -2.51 -18.58
C LYS A 100 -11.46 -3.70 -17.66
N LEU A 101 -11.46 -4.91 -18.24
CA LEU A 101 -11.25 -6.14 -17.49
C LEU A 101 -9.75 -6.50 -17.40
N LEU A 102 -9.30 -6.75 -16.19
CA LEU A 102 -8.05 -7.41 -15.88
C LEU A 102 -8.30 -8.91 -15.82
N TYR A 103 -7.56 -9.69 -16.59
CA TYR A 103 -7.63 -11.15 -16.57
C TYR A 103 -6.45 -11.73 -15.80
N ILE A 104 -6.73 -12.61 -14.84
CA ILE A 104 -5.71 -13.29 -14.03
C ILE A 104 -5.87 -14.79 -14.21
N THR A 105 -4.84 -15.43 -14.74
CA THR A 105 -4.77 -16.90 -14.86
C THR A 105 -4.20 -17.50 -13.58
N ARG A 106 -5.00 -18.36 -12.93
CA ARG A 106 -4.59 -19.10 -11.74
C ARG A 106 -3.69 -20.29 -12.10
N LYS A 107 -3.03 -20.86 -11.09
CA LYS A 107 -2.15 -22.04 -11.25
C LYS A 107 -2.89 -23.27 -11.80
N ASP A 108 -4.19 -23.39 -11.53
CA ASP A 108 -5.06 -24.47 -12.03
C ASP A 108 -5.58 -24.22 -13.47
N GLY A 109 -5.14 -23.14 -14.11
CA GLY A 109 -5.56 -22.75 -15.47
C GLY A 109 -6.88 -21.99 -15.53
N SER A 110 -7.61 -21.83 -14.41
CA SER A 110 -8.83 -21.03 -14.39
C SER A 110 -8.52 -19.54 -14.53
N VAL A 111 -9.38 -18.81 -15.25
CA VAL A 111 -9.22 -17.36 -15.50
C VAL A 111 -10.24 -16.59 -14.68
N LEU A 112 -9.77 -15.67 -13.85
CA LEU A 112 -10.61 -14.66 -13.22
C LEU A 112 -10.58 -13.37 -14.02
N SER A 113 -11.65 -12.58 -13.92
CA SER A 113 -11.65 -11.21 -14.43
C SER A 113 -12.16 -10.21 -13.41
N PHE A 114 -11.57 -9.02 -13.41
CA PHE A 114 -11.92 -7.92 -12.51
C PHE A 114 -11.93 -6.60 -13.28
N PRO A 115 -12.99 -5.76 -13.15
CA PRO A 115 -12.94 -4.40 -13.67
C PRO A 115 -11.82 -3.60 -13.00
N TYR A 116 -11.04 -2.82 -13.75
CA TYR A 116 -9.93 -2.05 -13.18
C TYR A 116 -10.45 -1.08 -12.11
N GLY A 117 -11.63 -0.48 -12.27
CA GLY A 117 -12.24 0.37 -11.25
C GLY A 117 -12.41 -0.36 -9.90
N LYS A 118 -12.77 -1.65 -9.94
CA LYS A 118 -12.87 -2.48 -8.73
C LYS A 118 -11.50 -2.75 -8.10
N VAL A 119 -10.47 -2.95 -8.92
CA VAL A 119 -9.08 -3.12 -8.46
C VAL A 119 -8.56 -1.83 -7.79
N ILE A 120 -8.80 -0.67 -8.39
CA ILE A 120 -8.44 0.64 -7.82
C ILE A 120 -9.09 0.88 -6.44
N ARG A 121 -10.38 0.57 -6.30
CA ARG A 121 -11.07 0.67 -4.99
C ARG A 121 -10.57 -0.35 -3.99
N HIS A 122 -10.23 -1.55 -4.45
CA HIS A 122 -9.58 -2.55 -3.61
C HIS A 122 -8.26 -2.01 -3.04
N LEU A 123 -7.37 -1.46 -3.88
CA LEU A 123 -6.11 -0.86 -3.42
C LEU A 123 -6.32 0.22 -2.34
N ILE A 124 -7.25 1.15 -2.58
CA ILE A 124 -7.58 2.21 -1.60
C ILE A 124 -8.01 1.60 -0.27
N SER A 125 -9.04 0.75 -0.30
CA SER A 125 -9.61 0.16 0.92
C SER A 125 -8.65 -0.80 1.65
N HIS A 126 -7.80 -1.51 0.90
CA HIS A 126 -6.82 -2.46 1.43
C HIS A 126 -5.75 -1.76 2.26
N GLU A 127 -5.21 -0.64 1.76
CA GLU A 127 -4.24 0.14 2.52
C GLU A 127 -4.87 0.79 3.75
N ILE A 128 -6.07 1.39 3.63
CA ILE A 128 -6.80 1.94 4.78
C ILE A 128 -7.00 0.89 5.87
N HIS A 129 -7.39 -0.34 5.49
CA HIS A 129 -7.56 -1.45 6.40
C HIS A 129 -6.27 -1.79 7.18
N HIS A 130 -5.15 -1.91 6.47
CA HIS A 130 -3.87 -2.26 7.09
C HIS A 130 -3.25 -1.12 7.92
N ILE A 131 -3.39 0.12 7.47
CA ILE A 131 -2.98 1.29 8.23
C ILE A 131 -3.77 1.41 9.55
N GLY A 132 -5.05 1.04 9.55
CA GLY A 132 -5.84 0.94 10.77
C GLY A 132 -5.23 -0.01 11.81
N GLN A 133 -4.58 -1.09 11.38
CA GLN A 133 -3.92 -2.05 12.29
C GLN A 133 -2.70 -1.44 12.97
N LEU A 134 -1.91 -0.63 12.23
CA LEU A 134 -0.78 0.11 12.80
C LEU A 134 -1.21 1.04 13.93
N SER A 135 -2.39 1.65 13.80
CA SER A 135 -2.93 2.54 14.84
C SER A 135 -3.15 1.80 16.16
N ILE A 136 -3.58 0.54 16.13
CA ILE A 136 -3.77 -0.29 17.33
C ILE A 136 -2.42 -0.59 17.97
N TRP A 137 -1.46 -1.07 17.20
CA TRP A 137 -0.13 -1.40 17.70
C TRP A 137 0.61 -0.18 18.26
N SER A 138 0.44 1.01 17.66
CA SER A 138 1.03 2.23 18.20
C SER A 138 0.53 2.54 19.62
N ARG A 139 -0.75 2.23 19.90
CA ARG A 139 -1.34 2.39 21.24
C ARG A 139 -0.84 1.34 22.22
N GLU A 140 -0.59 0.12 21.76
CA GLU A 140 0.04 -0.93 22.58
C GLU A 140 1.44 -0.51 23.04
N LEU A 141 2.15 0.28 22.22
CA LEU A 141 3.43 0.90 22.58
C LEU A 141 3.30 2.18 23.43
N GLY A 142 2.09 2.58 23.79
CA GLY A 142 1.84 3.82 24.53
C GLY A 142 2.07 5.10 23.72
N LEU A 143 2.22 4.98 22.40
CA LEU A 143 2.49 6.10 21.49
C LEU A 143 1.20 6.60 20.83
N LYS A 144 1.22 7.86 20.38
CA LYS A 144 0.11 8.44 19.62
C LYS A 144 0.18 7.96 18.16
N PRO A 145 -0.92 7.45 17.56
CA PRO A 145 -0.96 7.08 16.15
C PRO A 145 -0.89 8.32 15.25
N VAL A 146 -0.51 8.09 14.00
CA VAL A 146 -0.73 9.01 12.90
C VAL A 146 -2.22 9.36 12.80
N ASN A 147 -2.54 10.62 12.51
CA ASN A 147 -3.92 11.07 12.35
C ASN A 147 -4.47 10.61 10.99
N SER A 148 -5.42 9.68 10.95
CA SER A 148 -6.01 9.19 9.69
C SER A 148 -7.31 9.89 9.29
N ASP A 149 -7.60 11.07 9.83
CA ASP A 149 -8.79 11.83 9.42
C ASP A 149 -8.61 12.37 7.99
N LEU A 150 -9.51 11.97 7.09
CA LEU A 150 -9.51 12.41 5.69
C LEU A 150 -9.84 13.90 5.55
N ILE A 151 -10.70 14.45 6.42
CA ILE A 151 -11.26 15.80 6.27
C ILE A 151 -10.19 16.89 6.40
N ILE A 152 -9.17 16.65 7.21
CA ILE A 152 -8.10 17.62 7.50
C ILE A 152 -6.92 17.53 6.52
N ARG A 153 -6.98 16.64 5.54
CA ARG A 153 -5.87 16.36 4.64
C ARG A 153 -5.97 17.24 3.42
N GLU A 154 -4.86 17.89 3.08
CA GLU A 154 -4.76 18.77 1.93
C GLU A 154 -3.83 18.15 0.89
N TYR A 155 -4.34 17.97 -0.33
CA TYR A 155 -3.57 17.47 -1.47
C TYR A 155 -3.50 18.59 -2.50
N ILE A 156 -2.27 18.99 -2.88
CA ILE A 156 -2.00 19.93 -3.98
C ILE A 156 -1.70 19.14 -5.25
#